data_AF-X1N1H3-F1
#
_entry.id   AF-X1N1H3-F1
#
_cell.length_a   1.000
_cell.length_b   1.000
_cell.length_c   1.000
_cell.angle_alpha   90.00
_cell.angle_beta   90.00
_cell.angle_gamma   90.00
#
_symmetry.space_group_name_H-M   'P 1'
#
loop_
_entity.id
_entity.type
_entity.pdbx_description
1 polymer ?
#
loop_
_entity_poly.entity_id
_entity_poly.type
_entity_poly.pdbx_seq_one_letter_code
_entity_poly.pdbx_strand_id
1 'polypeptide(L)' 'MTLGTWLIWMAVAAVFIIGEIFTLGFFLLWFGIGAAVAGILAIFGLGGSWQWGAFAVVSRVLFVLSRS' A
#
# COMPACT_ATOMS: atom_id res chain seq x y z
N MET A 1 20.48 -1.69 -5.62
CA MET A 1 19.06 -1.95 -5.95
C MET A 1 18.80 -3.42 -5.66
N THR A 2 18.12 -3.75 -4.56
CA THR A 2 17.91 -5.15 -4.13
C THR A 2 16.53 -5.60 -4.59
N LEU A 3 16.44 -6.62 -5.43
CA LEU A 3 15.21 -7.10 -6.08
C LEU A 3 14.00 -7.43 -5.15
N GLY A 4 14.13 -7.36 -3.82
CA GLY A 4 13.09 -7.74 -2.86
C GLY A 4 12.11 -6.65 -2.43
N THR A 5 12.45 -5.35 -2.46
CA THR A 5 11.64 -4.32 -1.77
C THR A 5 10.27 -4.11 -2.42
N TRP A 6 10.19 -4.07 -3.75
CA TRP A 6 8.91 -4.00 -4.45
C TRP A 6 8.06 -5.27 -4.22
N LEU A 7 8.72 -6.43 -4.14
CA LEU A 7 8.07 -7.72 -3.89
C LEU A 7 7.43 -7.76 -2.49
N ILE A 8 8.11 -7.19 -1.48
CA ILE A 8 7.59 -7.03 -0.13
C ILE A 8 6.33 -6.15 -0.15
N TRP A 9 6.36 -5.02 -0.84
CA TRP A 9 5.19 -4.15 -0.95
C TRP A 9 4.02 -4.83 -1.67
N MET A 10 4.29 -5.58 -2.73
CA MET A 10 3.25 -6.37 -3.43
C MET A 10 2.69 -7.48 -2.55
N ALA A 11 3.52 -8.17 -1.76
CA ALA A 11 3.06 -9.18 -0.81
C ALA A 11 2.19 -8.55 0.29
N VAL A 12 2.60 -7.41 0.83
CA VAL A 12 1.81 -6.64 1.81
C VAL A 12 0.48 -6.19 1.22
N ALA A 13 0.47 -5.69 -0.03
CA ALA A 13 -0.76 -5.35 -0.73
C ALA A 13 -1.70 -6.55 -0.88
N ALA A 14 -1.16 -7.72 -1.25
CA ALA A 14 -1.94 -8.95 -1.35
C ALA A 14 -2.53 -9.38 0.01
N VAL A 15 -1.76 -9.32 1.09
CA VAL A 15 -2.25 -9.63 2.45
C VAL A 15 -3.40 -8.70 2.85
N PHE A 16 -3.29 -7.40 2.56
CA PHE A 16 -4.37 -6.45 2.87
C PHE A 16 -5.63 -6.72 2.05
N ILE A 17 -5.51 -7.03 0.75
CA ILE A 17 -6.66 -7.35 -0.10
C ILE A 17 -7.33 -8.66 0.33
N ILE A 18 -6.54 -9.69 0.64
CA ILE A 18 -7.07 -10.97 1.14
C ILE A 18 -7.71 -10.77 2.52
N GLY A 19 -7.06 -10.00 3.39
CA GLY A 19 -7.60 -9.64 4.71
C GLY A 19 -8.94 -8.92 4.62
N GLU A 20 -9.14 -8.09 3.60
CA GLU A 20 -10.42 -7.40 3.38
C GLU A 20 -11.58 -8.37 3.16
N ILE A 21 -11.35 -9.57 2.60
CA ILE A 21 -12.42 -10.57 2.40
C ILE A 21 -13.07 -10.95 3.74
N PHE A 22 -12.33 -10.85 4.85
CA PHE A 22 -12.82 -11.12 6.20
C PHE A 22 -13.43 -9.89 6.89
N THR A 23 -13.34 -8.70 6.30
CA THR A 23 -13.84 -7.45 6.90
C THR A 23 -14.98 -6.84 6.08
N LEU A 24 -16.04 -6.40 6.77
CA LEU A 24 -17.21 -5.79 6.13
C LEU A 24 -17.05 -4.27 5.88
N GLY A 25 -15.85 -3.72 6.12
CA GLY A 25 -15.63 -2.28 6.31
C GLY A 25 -14.87 -1.56 5.20
N PHE A 26 -14.33 -2.27 4.21
CA PHE A 26 -13.48 -1.71 3.14
C PHE A 26 -12.25 -0.96 3.67
N PHE A 27 -11.83 -1.21 4.90
CA PHE A 27 -10.73 -0.49 5.54
C PHE A 27 -9.36 -0.96 5.04
N LEU A 28 -9.15 -2.27 4.96
CA LEU A 28 -7.86 -2.87 4.60
C LEU A 28 -7.54 -2.66 3.12
N LEU A 29 -8.55 -2.60 2.26
CA LEU A 29 -8.42 -2.41 0.83
C LEU A 29 -7.66 -1.10 0.51
N TRP A 30 -7.93 -0.02 1.23
CA TRP A 30 -7.23 1.25 1.04
C TRP A 30 -5.75 1.18 1.43
N PHE A 31 -5.40 0.38 2.45
CA PHE A 31 -4.00 0.10 2.81
C PHE A 31 -3.32 -0.80 1.77
N GLY A 32 -4.07 -1.73 1.17
CA GLY A 32 -3.58 -2.54 0.05
C GLY A 32 -3.21 -1.68 -1.16
N ILE A 33 -4.05 -0.69 -1.51
CA ILE A 33 -3.75 0.27 -2.58
C ILE A 33 -2.53 1.12 -2.24
N GLY A 34 -2.42 1.61 -1.00
CA GLY A 34 -1.23 2.33 -0.55
C GLY A 34 0.05 1.50 -0.68
N ALA A 35 0.00 0.21 -0.35
CA ALA A 35 1.13 -0.71 -0.48
C ALA A 35 1.49 -0.97 -1.96
N ALA A 36 0.50 -1.09 -2.83
CA ALA A 36 0.73 -1.22 -4.27
C ALA A 36 1.44 0.01 -4.85
N VAL A 37 1.04 1.23 -4.46
CA VAL A 37 1.70 2.46 -4.89
C VAL A 37 3.14 2.54 -4.38
N ALA A 38 3.39 2.17 -3.12
CA ALA A 38 4.74 2.10 -2.57
C ALA A 38 5.62 1.06 -3.31
N GLY A 39 5.03 -0.08 -3.70
CA GLY A 39 5.68 -1.09 -4.52
C GLY A 39 6.04 -0.57 -5.91
N ILE A 40 5.15 0.18 -6.56
CA ILE A 40 5.43 0.83 -7.84
C ILE A 40 6.58 1.83 -7.70
N LEU A 41 6.59 2.66 -6.65
CA LEU A 41 7.68 3.60 -6.38
C LEU A 41 9.01 2.88 -6.12
N ALA A 42 8.97 1.68 -5.52
CA ALA A 42 10.14 0.84 -5.34
C ALA A 42 10.70 0.31 -6.68
N ILE A 43 9.84 0.07 -7.68
CA ILE A 43 10.28 -0.29 -9.06
C ILE A 43 11.03 0.89 -9.69
N PHE A 44 10.60 2.13 -9.44
CA PHE A 44 11.30 3.34 -9.90
C PHE A 44 12.61 3.62 -9.14
N GLY A 45 13.00 2.78 -8.18
CA GLY A 45 14.25 2.93 -7.45
C GLY A 45 14.24 4.08 -6.44
N LEU A 46 13.06 4.62 -6.10
CA LEU A 46 12.93 5.66 -5.06
C LEU A 46 13.31 5.09 -3.69
N GLY A 47 14.03 5.89 -2.91
CA GLY A 47 14.52 5.48 -1.59
C GLY A 47 13.39 5.13 -0.62
N GLY A 48 13.72 4.36 0.42
CA GLY A 48 12.73 3.85 1.39
C GLY A 48 11.84 4.95 2.01
N SER A 49 12.38 6.14 2.25
CA SER A 49 11.61 7.28 2.77
C SER A 49 10.44 7.69 1.87
N TRP A 50 10.62 7.65 0.55
CA TRP A 50 9.57 7.95 -0.42
C TRP A 50 8.51 6.85 -0.48
N GLN A 51 8.92 5.58 -0.36
CA GLN A 51 8.01 4.43 -0.35
C GLN A 51 7.09 4.47 0.88
N TRP A 52 7.68 4.66 2.07
CA TRP A 52 6.91 4.79 3.32
C TRP A 52 6.04 6.05 3.35
N GLY A 53 6.55 7.17 2.83
CA GLY A 53 5.79 8.40 2.69
C GLY A 53 4.56 8.22 1.80
N ALA A 54 4.72 7.61 0.62
CA ALA A 54 3.62 7.36 -0.29
C ALA A 54 2.61 6.36 0.29
N PHE A 55 3.05 5.28 0.94
CA PHE A 55 2.17 4.34 1.62
C PHE A 55 1.28 5.05 2.65
N ALA A 56 1.88 5.86 3.52
CA ALA A 56 1.16 6.58 4.56
C ALA A 56 0.18 7.61 3.98
N VAL A 57 0.63 8.42 3.02
CA VAL A 57 -0.19 9.47 2.41
C VAL A 57 -1.35 8.86 1.63
N VAL A 58 -1.10 7.90 0.74
CA VAL A 58 -2.14 7.28 -0.11
C VAL A 58 -3.18 6.57 0.75
N SER A 59 -2.76 5.79 1.75
CA SER A 59 -3.69 5.10 2.65
C SER A 59 -4.55 6.09 3.45
N ARG A 60 -3.96 7.19 3.96
CA ARG A 60 -4.71 8.22 4.68
C ARG A 60 -5.69 8.97 3.79
N VAL A 61 -5.26 9.38 2.59
CA VAL A 61 -6.11 10.13 1.66
C VAL A 61 -7.30 9.29 1.23
N LEU A 62 -7.07 8.04 0.83
CA LEU A 62 -8.14 7.12 0.43
C LEU A 62 -9.12 6.83 1.56
N PHE A 63 -8.61 6.66 2.79
CA PHE A 63 -9.44 6.44 3.96
C PHE A 63 -10.30 7.67 4.33
N VAL A 64 -9.75 8.88 4.24
CA VAL A 64 -10.50 10.12 4.49
C VAL A 64 -11.58 10.30 3.44
N LEU A 65 -11.25 10.07 2.16
CA LEU A 65 -12.22 10.12 1.05
C LEU A 65 -13.33 9.08 1.17
N SER A 66 -13.05 7.89 1.70
CA SER A 66 -14.07 6.87 1.93
C SER A 66 -15.05 7.24 3.05
N ARG A 67 -14.74 8.27 3.86
CA ARG A 67 -15.52 8.68 5.03
C ARG A 67 -16.16 10.06 4.91
N SER A 68 -16.12 10.67 3.72
CA SER A 68 -16.86 11.88 3.34
C SER A 68 -18.13 11.53 2.58
#